data_AF-A0A7Y8J8N1-F1
#
_entry.id   AF-A0A7Y8J8N1-F1
#
_cell.length_a   1.000
_cell.length_b   1.000
_cell.length_c   1.000
_cell.angle_alpha   90.00
_cell.angle_beta   90.00
_cell.angle_gamma   90.00
#
_symmetry.space_group_name_H-M   'P 1'
#
loop_
_entity.id
_entity.type
_entity.pdbx_description
1 polymer ?
#
loop_
_entity_poly.entity_id
_entity_poly.type
_entity_poly.pdbx_seq_one_letter_code
_entity_poly.pdbx_strand_id
1 'polypeptide(L)'
;MLSELKQLAKELNQAAKGLSKRAAGNPKEVAAILGSVERMTADAATKSLAEAEAAKQLVKEALTSLGRDWSRRELEEKLAGVSGHLTNIIVAQEFQDLAGQALRKAMKALVGAIIVVESGGPTEEQRLSQKDVDSLLKDLLP
;
A
#
# COMPACT_ATOMS: atom_id res chain seq x y z
N MET A 1 -15.30 -0.80 4.57
CA MET A 1 -14.34 -0.96 3.45
C MET A 1 -13.97 0.34 2.74
N LEU A 2 -14.86 1.05 2.05
CA LEU A 2 -14.47 2.34 1.40
C LEU A 2 -13.99 3.38 2.44
N SER A 3 -14.58 3.35 3.65
CA SER A 3 -14.11 4.08 4.83
C SER A 3 -12.74 3.63 5.33
N GLU A 4 -12.46 2.32 5.33
CA GLU A 4 -11.18 1.76 5.76
C GLU A 4 -10.06 2.03 4.76
N LEU A 5 -10.31 1.93 3.45
CA LEU A 5 -9.35 2.31 2.41
C LEU A 5 -9.05 3.81 2.46
N LYS A 6 -10.05 4.65 2.74
CA LYS A 6 -9.84 6.08 2.98
C LYS A 6 -9.00 6.35 4.23
N GLN A 7 -9.20 5.56 5.29
CA GLN A 7 -8.40 5.65 6.51
C GLN A 7 -6.96 5.21 6.26
N LEU A 8 -6.75 4.09 5.57
CA LEU A 8 -5.43 3.63 5.09
C LEU A 8 -4.76 4.70 4.22
N ALA A 9 -5.48 5.31 3.27
CA ALA A 9 -4.96 6.41 2.44
C ALA A 9 -4.51 7.62 3.26
N LYS A 10 -5.25 7.95 4.33
CA LYS A 10 -4.89 9.03 5.25
C LYS A 10 -3.64 8.70 6.06
N GLU A 11 -3.54 7.49 6.58
CA GLU A 11 -2.38 6.99 7.32
C GLU A 11 -1.13 6.93 6.42
N LEU A 12 -1.29 6.46 5.18
CA LEU A 12 -0.24 6.43 4.17
C LEU A 12 0.26 7.85 3.86
N ASN A 13 -0.65 8.81 3.69
CA ASN A 13 -0.28 10.20 3.45
C ASN A 13 0.45 10.82 4.66
N GLN A 14 0.07 10.45 5.89
CA GLN A 14 0.79 10.87 7.10
C GLN A 14 2.20 10.26 7.17
N ALA A 15 2.32 8.96 6.90
CA ALA A 15 3.59 8.26 6.80
C ALA A 15 4.51 8.91 5.73
N ALA A 16 3.98 9.18 4.54
CA ALA A 16 4.69 9.83 3.44
C ALA A 16 5.11 11.28 3.75
N LYS A 17 4.29 12.04 4.49
CA LYS A 17 4.67 13.37 5.00
C LYS A 17 5.71 13.32 6.11
N GLY A 18 5.69 12.27 6.92
CA GLY A 18 6.73 12.00 7.92
C GLY A 18 8.09 11.78 7.26
N LEU A 19 8.10 11.02 6.16
CA LEU A 19 9.28 10.80 5.32
C LEU A 19 9.85 12.12 4.77
N SER A 20 9.04 12.99 4.18
CA SER A 20 9.57 14.24 3.60
C SER A 20 10.17 15.21 4.64
N LYS A 21 9.71 15.16 5.90
CA LYS A 21 10.23 16.00 6.99
C LYS A 21 11.42 15.39 7.74
N ARG A 22 11.49 14.05 7.83
CA ARG A 22 12.49 13.32 8.65
C ARG A 22 13.57 12.59 7.84
N ALA A 23 13.43 12.56 6.52
CA ALA A 23 14.40 12.01 5.55
C ALA A 23 15.84 12.55 5.71
N ALA A 24 16.06 13.63 6.46
CA ALA A 24 17.34 14.30 6.57
C ALA A 24 18.23 13.83 7.74
N GLY A 25 17.79 12.92 8.64
CA GLY A 25 18.62 12.64 9.84
C GLY A 25 18.53 11.28 10.51
N ASN A 26 17.56 10.41 10.20
CA ASN A 26 17.46 9.10 10.88
C ASN A 26 17.00 7.96 9.95
N PRO A 27 17.94 7.21 9.37
CA PRO A 27 17.65 6.06 8.50
C PRO A 27 16.77 4.98 9.14
N LYS A 28 16.84 4.76 10.45
CA LYS A 28 16.01 3.76 11.17
C LYS A 28 14.53 4.14 11.16
N GLU A 29 14.23 5.45 11.28
CA GLU A 29 12.84 5.93 11.17
C GLU A 29 12.31 5.81 9.74
N VAL A 30 13.15 6.08 8.74
CA VAL A 30 12.78 5.91 7.33
C VAL A 30 12.45 4.45 7.02
N ALA A 31 13.23 3.49 7.52
CA ALA A 31 12.96 2.06 7.37
C ALA A 31 11.68 1.61 8.09
N ALA A 32 11.42 2.09 9.30
CA ALA A 32 10.17 1.79 10.01
C ALA A 32 8.94 2.28 9.23
N ILE A 33 9.03 3.46 8.62
CA ILE A 33 7.94 3.99 7.79
C ILE A 33 7.78 3.15 6.51
N LEU A 34 8.87 2.77 5.84
CA LEU A 34 8.85 1.89 4.67
C LEU A 34 8.12 0.56 4.96
N GLY A 35 8.47 -0.12 6.07
CA GLY A 35 7.80 -1.37 6.47
C GLY A 35 6.34 -1.19 6.90
N SER A 36 5.94 0.01 7.34
CA SER A 36 4.52 0.32 7.56
C SER A 36 3.77 0.46 6.23
N VAL A 37 4.35 1.16 5.25
CA VAL A 37 3.74 1.35 3.93
C VAL A 37 3.62 0.02 3.18
N GLU A 38 4.63 -0.84 3.27
CA GLU A 38 4.61 -2.18 2.69
C GLU A 38 3.44 -3.02 3.23
N ARG A 39 3.29 -3.10 4.56
CA ARG A 39 2.16 -3.81 5.19
C ARG A 39 0.82 -3.28 4.74
N MET A 40 0.63 -1.96 4.72
CA MET A 40 -0.61 -1.36 4.25
C MET A 40 -0.90 -1.66 2.77
N THR A 41 0.14 -1.74 1.95
CA THR A 41 0.03 -2.10 0.52
C THR A 41 -0.39 -3.56 0.35
N ALA A 42 0.19 -4.46 1.15
CA ALA A 42 -0.19 -5.87 1.19
C ALA A 42 -1.65 -6.04 1.63
N ASP A 43 -2.07 -5.34 2.69
CA ASP A 43 -3.46 -5.37 3.17
C ASP A 43 -4.45 -4.88 2.10
N ALA A 44 -4.12 -3.80 1.38
CA ALA A 44 -4.93 -3.31 0.28
C ALA A 44 -5.01 -4.31 -0.89
N ALA A 45 -3.91 -5.03 -1.17
CA ALA A 45 -3.90 -6.08 -2.19
C ALA A 45 -4.82 -7.25 -1.82
N THR A 46 -4.73 -7.74 -0.58
CA THR A 46 -5.60 -8.81 -0.08
C THR A 46 -7.07 -8.40 -0.12
N LYS A 47 -7.39 -7.16 0.27
CA LYS A 47 -8.76 -6.63 0.17
C LYS A 47 -9.24 -6.56 -1.28
N SER A 48 -8.42 -6.05 -2.20
CA SER A 48 -8.77 -6.01 -3.62
C SER A 48 -9.03 -7.40 -4.21
N LEU A 49 -8.28 -8.42 -3.75
CA LEU A 49 -8.49 -9.80 -4.18
C LEU A 49 -9.83 -10.35 -3.68
N ALA A 50 -10.15 -10.14 -2.41
CA ALA A 50 -11.44 -10.56 -1.83
C ALA A 50 -12.63 -9.92 -2.55
N GLU A 51 -12.53 -8.64 -2.92
CA GLU A 51 -13.55 -7.95 -3.71
C GLU A 51 -13.75 -8.57 -5.10
N ALA A 52 -12.65 -8.95 -5.76
CA ALA A 52 -12.70 -9.59 -7.07
C ALA A 52 -13.36 -10.98 -6.99
N GLU A 53 -13.09 -11.74 -5.93
CA GLU A 53 -13.72 -13.03 -5.68
C GLU A 53 -15.22 -12.89 -5.40
N ALA A 54 -15.62 -11.90 -4.59
CA ALA A 54 -17.02 -11.61 -4.32
C ALA A 54 -17.77 -11.18 -5.59
N ALA A 55 -17.18 -10.31 -6.41
CA ALA A 55 -17.74 -9.92 -7.71
C ALA A 55 -17.91 -11.13 -8.64
N LYS A 56 -16.90 -12.01 -8.71
CA LYS A 56 -16.96 -13.25 -9.52
C LYS A 56 -18.10 -14.16 -9.08
N GLN A 57 -18.34 -14.26 -7.77
CA GLN A 57 -19.44 -15.04 -7.22
C GLN A 57 -20.81 -14.46 -7.63
N LEU A 58 -20.99 -13.14 -7.57
CA LEU A 58 -22.22 -12.48 -8.05
C LEU A 58 -22.46 -12.69 -9.55
N VAL A 59 -21.41 -12.64 -10.38
CA VAL A 59 -21.51 -12.95 -11.81
C VAL A 59 -21.97 -14.40 -12.04
N LYS A 60 -21.43 -15.35 -11.27
CA LYS A 60 -21.83 -16.77 -11.35
C LYS A 60 -23.30 -16.97 -10.96
N GLU A 61 -23.76 -16.26 -9.94
CA GLU A 61 -25.16 -16.28 -9.50
C GLU A 61 -26.09 -15.68 -10.54
N ALA A 62 -25.71 -14.54 -11.13
CA ALA A 62 -26.44 -13.93 -12.24
C ALA A 62 -26.56 -14.90 -13.42
N LEU A 63 -25.46 -15.53 -13.86
CA LEU A 63 -25.46 -16.54 -14.93
C LEU A 63 -26.36 -17.74 -14.61
N THR A 64 -26.44 -18.14 -13.35
CA THR A 64 -27.30 -19.25 -12.92
C THR A 64 -28.78 -18.85 -12.98
N SER A 65 -29.12 -17.62 -12.56
CA SER A 65 -30.48 -17.06 -12.66
C SER A 65 -30.93 -16.97 -14.12
N LEU A 66 -30.06 -16.48 -15.00
CA LEU A 66 -30.27 -16.43 -16.46
C LEU A 66 -30.65 -17.78 -17.08
N GLY A 67 -30.04 -18.87 -16.62
CA GLY A 67 -30.22 -20.22 -17.18
C GLY A 67 -31.40 -21.01 -16.60
N ARG A 68 -32.11 -20.49 -15.58
CA ARG A 68 -33.21 -21.19 -14.92
C ARG A 68 -34.53 -20.44 -15.07
N ASP A 69 -34.68 -19.35 -14.33
CA ASP A 69 -35.86 -18.50 -14.29
C ASP A 69 -35.38 -17.05 -14.30
N TRP A 70 -35.37 -16.47 -15.50
CA TRP A 70 -34.90 -15.11 -15.71
C TRP A 70 -35.70 -14.13 -14.84
N SER A 71 -35.03 -13.48 -13.89
CA SER A 71 -35.58 -12.37 -13.11
C SER A 71 -34.78 -11.10 -13.37
N ARG A 72 -35.40 -10.14 -14.08
CA ARG A 72 -34.77 -8.84 -14.34
C ARG A 72 -34.33 -8.14 -13.05
N ARG A 73 -35.17 -8.17 -12.02
CA ARG A 73 -34.89 -7.53 -10.73
C ARG A 73 -33.67 -8.14 -10.05
N GLU A 74 -33.59 -9.47 -10.03
CA GLU A 74 -32.45 -10.17 -9.43
C GLU A 74 -31.15 -9.85 -10.19
N LEU A 75 -31.19 -9.82 -11.53
CA LEU A 75 -30.04 -9.46 -12.34
C LEU A 75 -29.58 -8.01 -12.10
N GLU A 76 -30.51 -7.07 -11.98
CA GLU A 76 -30.22 -5.67 -11.64
C GLU A 76 -29.55 -5.58 -10.25
N GLU A 77 -30.02 -6.32 -9.25
CA GLU A 77 -29.39 -6.40 -7.92
C GLU A 77 -27.97 -6.98 -7.97
N LYS A 78 -27.77 -8.10 -8.70
CA LYS A 78 -26.44 -8.72 -8.83
C LYS A 78 -25.47 -7.81 -9.59
N LEU A 79 -25.92 -7.14 -10.66
CA LEU A 79 -25.10 -6.19 -11.42
C LEU A 79 -24.74 -4.96 -10.59
N ALA A 80 -25.66 -4.44 -9.78
CA ALA A 80 -25.36 -3.35 -8.85
C ALA A 80 -24.30 -3.78 -7.82
N GLY A 81 -24.39 -5.01 -7.29
CA GLY A 81 -23.38 -5.57 -6.39
C GLY A 81 -22.00 -5.69 -7.05
N VAL A 82 -21.93 -6.20 -8.29
CA VAL A 82 -20.68 -6.26 -9.07
C VAL A 82 -20.09 -4.87 -9.26
N SER A 83 -20.91 -3.86 -9.61
CA SER A 83 -20.46 -2.47 -9.74
C SER A 83 -19.88 -1.91 -8.43
N GLY A 84 -20.48 -2.25 -7.29
CA GLY A 84 -19.97 -1.90 -5.96
C GLY A 84 -18.58 -2.49 -5.70
N HIS A 85 -18.40 -3.79 -5.94
CA HIS A 85 -17.09 -4.45 -5.78
C HIS A 85 -16.03 -3.88 -6.73
N LEU A 86 -16.38 -3.60 -7.98
CA LEU A 86 -15.46 -2.96 -8.95
C LEU A 86 -15.01 -1.58 -8.48
N THR A 87 -15.92 -0.78 -7.89
CA THR A 87 -15.57 0.52 -7.31
C THR A 87 -14.56 0.36 -6.17
N ASN A 88 -14.75 -0.63 -5.30
CA ASN A 88 -13.83 -0.91 -4.21
C ASN A 88 -12.44 -1.34 -4.70
N ILE A 89 -12.38 -2.16 -5.77
CA ILE A 89 -11.13 -2.58 -6.42
C ILE A 89 -10.39 -1.37 -6.97
N ILE A 90 -11.07 -0.48 -7.70
CA ILE A 90 -10.46 0.73 -8.26
C ILE A 90 -9.83 1.58 -7.16
N VAL A 91 -10.56 1.81 -6.06
CA VAL A 91 -10.04 2.58 -4.92
C VAL A 91 -8.84 1.88 -4.27
N ALA A 92 -8.85 0.56 -4.14
CA ALA A 92 -7.72 -0.20 -3.60
C ALA A 92 -6.47 -0.10 -4.49
N GLN A 93 -6.65 -0.13 -5.81
CA GLN A 93 -5.56 0.04 -6.78
C GLN A 93 -4.99 1.47 -6.78
N GLU A 94 -5.84 2.49 -6.71
CA GLU A 94 -5.40 3.88 -6.54
C GLU A 94 -4.58 4.06 -5.25
N PHE A 95 -5.00 3.41 -4.16
CA PHE A 95 -4.23 3.40 -2.92
C PHE A 95 -2.85 2.73 -3.10
N GLN A 96 -2.80 1.59 -3.80
CA GLN A 96 -1.52 0.91 -4.07
C GLN A 96 -0.57 1.75 -4.92
N ASP A 97 -1.07 2.50 -5.91
CA ASP A 97 -0.23 3.40 -6.69
C ASP A 97 0.34 4.52 -5.82
N LEU A 98 -0.50 5.16 -4.98
CA LEU A 98 -0.05 6.16 -4.02
C LEU A 98 1.00 5.58 -3.05
N ALA A 99 0.80 4.35 -2.59
CA ALA A 99 1.73 3.67 -1.69
C ALA A 99 3.07 3.40 -2.38
N GLY A 100 3.05 2.92 -3.62
CA GLY A 100 4.24 2.73 -4.45
C GLY A 100 5.01 4.03 -4.70
N GLN A 101 4.31 5.14 -4.94
CA GLN A 101 4.94 6.46 -5.05
C GLN A 101 5.61 6.90 -3.74
N ALA A 102 4.98 6.66 -2.59
CA ALA A 102 5.55 6.97 -1.29
C ALA A 102 6.80 6.12 -0.98
N LEU A 103 6.74 4.81 -1.25
CA LEU A 103 7.87 3.87 -1.14
C LEU A 103 9.06 4.34 -1.98
N ARG A 104 8.84 4.68 -3.26
CA ARG A 104 9.92 5.17 -4.15
C ARG A 104 10.60 6.43 -3.61
N LYS A 105 9.83 7.39 -3.09
CA LYS A 105 10.38 8.62 -2.49
C LYS A 105 11.19 8.31 -1.23
N ALA A 106 10.68 7.43 -0.39
CA ALA A 106 11.32 7.01 0.86
C ALA A 106 12.63 6.26 0.62
N MET A 107 12.65 5.32 -0.34
CA MET A 107 13.87 4.62 -0.75
C MET A 107 14.94 5.58 -1.26
N LYS A 108 14.55 6.55 -2.09
CA LYS A 108 15.49 7.57 -2.60
C LYS A 108 16.10 8.40 -1.45
N ALA A 109 15.30 8.77 -0.46
CA ALA A 109 15.78 9.48 0.73
C ALA A 109 16.73 8.62 1.58
N LEU A 110 16.39 7.35 1.79
CA LEU A 110 17.22 6.42 2.56
C LEU A 110 18.60 6.23 1.92
N VAL A 111 18.64 5.95 0.61
CA VAL A 111 19.89 5.79 -0.14
C VAL A 111 20.72 7.08 -0.08
N GLY A 112 20.07 8.24 -0.22
CA GLY A 112 20.74 9.53 -0.07
C GLY A 112 21.37 9.71 1.32
N ALA A 113 20.65 9.37 2.39
CA ALA A 113 21.16 9.45 3.75
C ALA A 113 22.35 8.51 4.00
N ILE A 114 22.31 7.28 3.46
CA ILE A 114 23.42 6.32 3.55
C ILE A 114 24.67 6.85 2.82
N ILE A 115 24.53 7.34 1.59
CA ILE A 115 25.66 7.88 0.80
C ILE A 115 26.27 9.13 1.47
N VAL A 116 25.44 10.01 2.01
CA VAL A 116 25.92 11.21 2.73
C VAL A 116 26.72 10.83 3.99
N VAL A 117 26.30 9.78 4.70
CA VAL A 117 27.03 9.22 5.85
C VAL A 117 28.40 8.65 5.45
N GLU A 118 28.50 7.98 4.30
CA GLU A 118 29.76 7.44 3.76
C GLU A 118 30.70 8.53 3.24
N SER A 119 30.17 9.60 2.62
CA SER A 119 30.96 10.66 1.95
C SER A 119 31.41 11.82 2.84
N GLY A 120 31.08 11.84 4.13
CA GLY A 120 31.79 12.65 5.13
C GLY A 120 31.23 14.04 5.45
N GLY A 121 29.94 14.16 5.79
CA GLY A 121 29.42 15.27 6.62
C GLY A 121 27.90 15.23 6.84
N PRO A 122 27.31 15.86 7.89
CA PRO A 122 27.88 16.52 9.07
C PRO A 122 27.76 15.69 10.38
N THR A 123 28.80 15.76 11.22
CA THR A 123 28.96 15.22 12.60
C THR A 123 28.81 13.71 12.84
N GLU A 124 29.79 13.13 13.54
CA GLU A 124 29.91 11.69 13.86
C GLU A 124 28.68 11.06 14.52
N GLU A 125 27.82 11.85 15.18
CA GLU A 125 26.62 11.37 15.87
C GLU A 125 25.51 10.82 14.96
N GLN A 126 25.51 11.14 13.66
CA GLN A 126 24.51 10.67 12.69
C GLN A 126 25.03 9.55 11.77
N ARG A 127 26.29 9.11 11.93
CA ARG A 127 26.83 8.01 11.15
C ARG A 127 26.26 6.68 11.65
N LEU A 128 25.52 5.98 10.80
CA LEU A 128 25.16 4.58 11.06
C LEU A 128 26.45 3.75 11.15
N SER A 129 26.54 2.88 12.15
CA SER A 129 27.62 1.90 12.17
C SER A 129 27.43 0.89 11.03
N GLN A 130 28.51 0.25 10.56
CA GLN A 130 28.43 -0.81 9.55
C GLN A 130 27.43 -1.91 9.94
N LYS A 131 27.35 -2.23 11.24
CA LYS A 131 26.38 -3.20 11.78
C LYS A 131 24.93 -2.72 11.66
N ASP A 132 24.68 -1.42 11.83
CA ASP A 132 23.35 -0.84 11.62
C ASP A 132 22.98 -0.86 10.13
N VAL A 133 23.94 -0.58 9.24
CA VAL A 133 23.75 -0.68 7.79
C VAL A 133 23.45 -2.12 7.38
N ASP A 134 24.23 -3.09 7.85
CA ASP A 134 24.04 -4.51 7.53
C ASP A 134 22.69 -5.03 8.06
N SER A 135 22.25 -4.59 9.25
CA SER A 135 20.94 -4.93 9.79
C SER A 135 19.80 -4.30 8.98
N LEU A 136 19.94 -3.02 8.60
CA LEU A 136 18.97 -2.33 7.74
C LEU A 136 18.82 -3.00 6.38
N LEU A 137 19.94 -3.36 5.75
CA LEU A 137 19.94 -4.06 4.47
C LEU A 137 19.25 -5.43 4.58
N LYS A 138 19.48 -6.15 5.68
CA LYS A 138 18.86 -7.45 5.95
C LYS A 138 17.36 -7.35 6.24
N ASP A 139 16.90 -6.25 6.81
CA ASP A 139 15.48 -5.99 7.05
C ASP A 139 14.75 -5.47 5.80
N LEU A 140 15.47 -4.88 4.83
CA LEU A 140 14.92 -4.30 3.60
C LEU A 140 14.98 -5.23 2.38
N LEU A 141 15.87 -6.22 2.37
CA LEU A 141 16.02 -7.22 1.33
C LEU A 141 15.82 -8.62 1.93
N PRO A 142 14.65 -9.26 1.72
CA PRO A 142 14.48 -10.67 2.06
C PRO A 142 15.37 -11.59 1.20
#